data_AF-A0A9X8CHY0-F1
#
_entry.id   AF-A0A9X8CHY0-F1
#
_cell.length_a   1.000
_cell.length_b   1.000
_cell.length_c   1.000
_cell.angle_alpha   90.00
_cell.angle_beta   90.00
_cell.angle_gamma   90.00
#
_symmetry.space_group_name_H-M   'P 1'
#
loop_
_entity.id
_entity.type
_entity.pdbx_description
1 polymer ?
#
loop_
_entity_poly.entity_id
_entity_poly.type
_entity_poly.pdbx_seq_one_letter_code
_entity_poly.pdbx_strand_id
1 'polypeptide(L)'
;MDNAGLKYTNAKEFTVKVWTGLEQCDNRAKANTYLLETVCPELLATPLEQLPSIEIRNHTVNDITEKYFELFNNFPSSYILTLLGNYLLLDYIKDRTKGKNDELQFLTPTQEKRRKGKEFSAVEDTMDFLKSKHIRKMDSLKKKVTIEKKENID
;
A
#
# COMPACT_ATOMS: atom_id res chain seq x y z
N MET A 1 -7.21 -32.64 6.79
CA MET A 1 -7.40 -31.19 7.05
C MET A 1 -6.97 -30.54 5.76
N ASP A 2 -7.92 -30.47 4.83
CA ASP A 2 -7.62 -30.45 3.42
C ASP A 2 -7.55 -29.01 2.91
N ASN A 3 -6.44 -28.74 2.22
CA ASN A 3 -6.13 -27.62 1.36
C ASN A 3 -7.31 -26.71 0.98
N ALA A 4 -7.40 -25.56 1.64
CA ALA A 4 -8.07 -24.36 1.12
C ALA A 4 -7.21 -23.73 0.01
N GLY A 5 -6.98 -24.48 -1.07
CA GLY A 5 -6.44 -23.97 -2.31
C GLY A 5 -7.60 -23.39 -3.13
N LEU A 6 -7.67 -22.07 -3.22
CA LEU A 6 -8.52 -21.42 -4.22
C LEU A 6 -8.05 -21.91 -5.60
N LYS A 7 -8.86 -22.75 -6.24
CA LYS A 7 -8.61 -23.24 -7.59
C LYS A 7 -8.91 -22.10 -8.56
N TYR A 8 -7.90 -21.47 -9.15
CA TYR A 8 -8.06 -20.66 -10.35
C TYR A 8 -8.28 -21.54 -11.60
N THR A 9 -9.13 -22.56 -11.49
CA THR A 9 -9.60 -23.35 -12.64
C THR A 9 -10.61 -22.60 -13.50
N ASN A 10 -11.01 -21.36 -13.16
CA ASN A 10 -11.85 -20.59 -14.05
C ASN A 10 -11.73 -19.08 -13.79
N ALA A 11 -10.75 -18.42 -14.40
CA ALA A 11 -10.78 -16.95 -14.57
C ALA A 11 -12.15 -16.49 -15.14
N LYS A 12 -12.78 -17.35 -15.95
CA LYS A 12 -14.15 -17.18 -16.44
C LYS A 12 -15.24 -17.20 -15.35
N GLU A 13 -15.11 -18.04 -14.32
CA GLU A 13 -16.07 -18.04 -13.20
C GLU A 13 -15.93 -16.77 -12.38
N PHE A 14 -14.69 -16.31 -12.17
CA PHE A 14 -14.44 -15.05 -11.49
C PHE A 14 -15.03 -13.86 -12.26
N THR A 15 -14.80 -13.76 -13.57
CA THR A 15 -15.38 -12.68 -14.39
C THR A 15 -16.90 -12.73 -14.40
N VAL A 16 -17.51 -13.92 -14.53
CA VAL A 16 -18.98 -14.08 -14.44
C VAL A 16 -19.51 -13.64 -13.08
N LYS A 17 -18.84 -14.01 -11.97
CA LYS A 17 -19.21 -13.56 -10.62
C LYS A 17 -19.14 -12.03 -10.50
N VAL A 18 -18.09 -11.41 -11.03
CA VAL A 18 -17.95 -9.95 -10.99
C VAL A 18 -19.01 -9.27 -11.84
N TRP A 19 -19.29 -9.76 -13.04
CA TRP A 19 -20.29 -9.21 -13.94
C TRP A 19 -21.70 -9.29 -13.33
N THR A 20 -22.08 -10.46 -12.84
CA THR A 20 -23.38 -10.65 -12.18
C THR A 20 -23.54 -9.75 -10.95
N GLY A 21 -22.48 -9.55 -10.16
CA GLY A 21 -22.52 -8.62 -9.03
C GLY A 21 -22.62 -7.15 -9.43
N LEU A 22 -21.93 -6.75 -10.52
CA LEU A 22 -22.03 -5.39 -11.07
C LEU A 22 -23.41 -5.12 -11.67
N GLU A 23 -24.03 -6.10 -12.34
CA GLU A 23 -25.38 -5.98 -12.90
C GLU A 23 -26.47 -5.85 -11.83
N GLN A 24 -26.23 -6.37 -10.62
CA GLN A 24 -27.13 -6.21 -9.47
C GLN A 24 -27.02 -4.82 -8.81
N CYS A 25 -26.05 -4.00 -9.21
CA CYS A 25 -25.85 -2.68 -8.62
C CYS A 25 -26.71 -1.62 -9.31
N ASP A 26 -27.71 -1.10 -8.61
CA ASP A 26 -28.62 -0.06 -9.17
C ASP A 26 -27.92 1.27 -9.49
N ASN A 27 -26.76 1.54 -8.88
CA ASN A 27 -26.05 2.79 -9.06
C ASN A 27 -24.54 2.67 -8.88
N ARG A 28 -23.84 3.70 -9.33
CA ARG A 28 -22.37 3.82 -9.27
C ARG A 28 -21.81 3.69 -7.85
N ALA A 29 -22.51 4.21 -6.84
CA ALA A 29 -22.03 4.17 -5.46
C ALA A 29 -22.02 2.73 -4.94
N LYS A 30 -23.10 1.98 -5.16
CA LYS A 30 -23.19 0.55 -4.83
C LYS A 30 -22.16 -0.27 -5.60
N ALA A 31 -21.98 0.01 -6.89
CA ALA A 31 -20.98 -0.68 -7.71
C ALA A 31 -19.54 -0.44 -7.21
N ASN A 32 -19.22 0.80 -6.83
CA ASN A 32 -17.93 1.11 -6.21
C ASN A 32 -17.75 0.36 -4.89
N THR A 33 -18.77 0.33 -4.02
CA THR A 33 -18.73 -0.41 -2.76
C THR A 33 -18.54 -1.90 -3.01
N TYR A 34 -19.27 -2.48 -3.97
CA TYR A 34 -19.12 -3.88 -4.37
C TYR A 34 -17.69 -4.21 -4.81
N LEU A 35 -17.13 -3.42 -5.73
CA LEU A 35 -15.75 -3.60 -6.18
C LEU A 35 -14.74 -3.46 -5.03
N LEU A 36 -14.98 -2.51 -4.12
CA LEU A 36 -14.09 -2.22 -3.01
C LEU A 36 -14.11 -3.31 -1.93
N GLU A 37 -15.28 -3.85 -1.60
CA GLU A 37 -15.46 -4.79 -0.49
C GLU A 37 -15.29 -6.26 -0.91
N THR A 38 -15.55 -6.58 -2.17
CA THR A 38 -15.55 -7.99 -2.63
C THR A 38 -14.43 -8.27 -3.63
N VAL A 39 -14.44 -7.58 -4.78
CA VAL A 39 -13.59 -7.90 -5.92
C VAL A 39 -12.13 -7.55 -5.65
N CYS A 40 -11.83 -6.31 -5.25
CA CYS A 40 -10.46 -5.86 -5.03
C CYS A 40 -9.75 -6.65 -3.91
N PRO A 41 -10.39 -6.92 -2.75
CA PRO A 41 -9.78 -7.74 -1.71
C PRO A 41 -9.48 -9.17 -2.17
N GLU A 42 -10.39 -9.81 -2.91
CA GLU A 42 -10.20 -11.16 -3.45
C GLU A 42 -9.01 -11.21 -4.41
N LEU A 43 -8.90 -10.24 -5.32
CA LEU A 43 -7.77 -10.11 -6.25
C LEU A 43 -6.44 -9.88 -5.52
N LEU A 44 -6.41 -8.99 -4.53
CA LEU A 44 -5.19 -8.67 -3.78
C LEU A 44 -4.76 -9.78 -2.81
N ALA A 45 -5.70 -10.63 -2.37
CA ALA A 45 -5.40 -11.78 -1.51
C ALA A 45 -4.63 -12.90 -2.25
N THR A 46 -4.74 -12.98 -3.58
CA THR A 46 -4.09 -14.01 -4.42
C THR A 46 -2.62 -14.23 -4.06
N PRO A 47 -2.20 -15.43 -3.59
CA PRO A 47 -0.80 -15.69 -3.26
C PRO A 47 0.08 -15.70 -4.53
N LEU A 48 1.38 -15.39 -4.36
CA LEU A 48 2.34 -15.28 -5.47
C LEU A 48 2.37 -16.54 -6.37
N GLU A 49 2.29 -17.72 -5.76
CA GLU A 49 2.33 -19.02 -6.46
C GLU A 49 1.10 -19.28 -7.33
N GLN A 50 -0.03 -18.63 -7.04
CA GLN A 50 -1.30 -18.78 -7.76
C GLN A 50 -1.60 -17.56 -8.64
N LEU A 51 -0.65 -16.63 -8.74
CA LEU A 51 -0.85 -15.41 -9.49
C LEU A 51 -0.82 -15.72 -10.99
N PRO A 52 -1.86 -15.35 -11.75
CA PRO A 52 -1.87 -15.58 -13.19
C PRO A 52 -0.85 -14.67 -13.90
N SER A 53 -0.57 -15.01 -15.17
CA SER A 53 0.35 -14.22 -16.00
C SER A 53 -0.11 -12.76 -16.10
N ILE A 54 0.83 -11.85 -16.39
CA ILE A 54 0.52 -10.42 -16.54
C ILE A 54 -0.55 -10.15 -17.61
N GLU A 55 -0.55 -10.92 -18.69
CA GLU A 55 -1.53 -10.81 -19.78
C GLU A 55 -2.95 -11.12 -19.28
N ILE A 56 -3.12 -12.19 -18.50
CA ILE A 56 -4.42 -12.56 -17.92
C ILE A 56 -4.88 -11.50 -16.92
N ARG A 57 -3.95 -10.97 -16.10
CA ARG A 57 -4.25 -9.88 -15.15
C ARG A 57 -4.72 -8.62 -15.87
N ASN A 58 -4.03 -8.21 -16.93
CA ASN A 58 -4.42 -7.08 -17.77
C ASN A 58 -5.80 -7.28 -18.38
N HIS A 59 -6.07 -8.46 -18.95
CA HIS A 59 -7.38 -8.78 -19.52
C HIS A 59 -8.48 -8.70 -18.45
N THR A 60 -8.23 -9.26 -17.26
CA THR A 60 -9.19 -9.26 -16.15
C THR A 60 -9.51 -7.84 -15.70
N VAL A 61 -8.51 -6.98 -15.54
CA VAL A 61 -8.72 -5.58 -15.15
C VAL A 61 -9.46 -4.81 -16.23
N ASN A 62 -9.10 -5.01 -17.50
CA ASN A 62 -9.80 -4.39 -18.62
C ASN A 62 -11.27 -4.79 -18.65
N ASP A 63 -11.59 -6.09 -18.58
CA ASP A 63 -12.97 -6.60 -18.57
C ASP A 63 -13.80 -5.97 -17.45
N ILE A 64 -13.23 -5.84 -16.25
CA ILE A 64 -13.92 -5.24 -15.10
C ILE A 64 -14.19 -3.76 -15.36
N THR A 65 -13.19 -3.02 -15.85
CA THR A 65 -13.33 -1.59 -16.10
C THR A 65 -14.26 -1.28 -17.27
N GLU A 66 -14.22 -2.09 -18.34
CA GLU A 66 -15.09 -1.97 -19.51
C GLU A 66 -16.53 -2.28 -19.11
N LYS A 67 -16.78 -3.42 -18.44
CA LYS A 67 -18.13 -3.77 -17.98
C LYS A 67 -18.71 -2.72 -17.04
N TYR A 68 -17.90 -2.17 -16.15
CA TYR A 68 -18.33 -1.08 -15.28
C TYR A 68 -18.70 0.17 -16.09
N PHE A 69 -17.88 0.52 -17.09
CA PHE A 69 -18.14 1.66 -17.97
C PHE A 69 -19.42 1.45 -18.80
N GLU A 70 -19.66 0.26 -19.33
CA GLU A 70 -20.89 -0.10 -20.05
C GLU A 70 -22.15 0.11 -19.20
N LEU A 71 -22.10 -0.28 -17.92
CA LEU A 71 -23.26 -0.21 -17.02
C LEU A 71 -23.52 1.20 -16.48
N PHE A 72 -22.48 1.98 -16.21
CA PHE A 72 -22.60 3.26 -15.49
C PHE A 72 -22.15 4.48 -16.29
N ASN A 73 -21.70 4.29 -17.53
CA ASN A 73 -21.14 5.31 -18.44
C ASN A 73 -20.07 6.19 -17.78
N ASN A 74 -19.29 5.59 -16.89
CA ASN A 74 -18.27 6.25 -16.10
C ASN A 74 -17.27 5.22 -15.59
N PHE A 75 -16.04 5.64 -15.30
CA PHE A 75 -15.05 4.75 -14.71
C PHE A 75 -15.27 4.56 -13.21
N PRO A 76 -14.75 3.46 -12.63
CA PRO A 76 -14.67 3.29 -11.18
C PRO A 76 -13.94 4.45 -10.51
N SER A 77 -14.15 4.63 -9.22
CA SER A 77 -13.40 5.65 -8.46
C SER A 77 -11.88 5.47 -8.60
N SER A 78 -11.13 6.58 -8.55
CA SER A 78 -9.66 6.54 -8.65
C SER A 78 -9.01 5.61 -7.63
N TYR A 79 -9.59 5.50 -6.43
CA TYR A 79 -9.11 4.57 -5.41
C TYR A 79 -9.24 3.11 -5.85
N ILE A 80 -10.37 2.72 -6.46
CA ILE A 80 -10.56 1.37 -7.00
C ILE A 80 -9.61 1.11 -8.15
N LEU A 81 -9.40 2.09 -9.04
CA LEU A 81 -8.42 1.97 -10.12
C LEU A 81 -7.01 1.75 -9.59
N THR A 82 -6.63 2.40 -8.49
CA THR A 82 -5.36 2.13 -7.80
C THR A 82 -5.29 0.69 -7.26
N LEU A 83 -6.36 0.15 -6.70
CA LEU A 83 -6.39 -1.24 -6.23
C LEU A 83 -6.28 -2.25 -7.38
N LEU A 84 -6.95 -1.99 -8.50
CA LEU A 84 -6.80 -2.79 -9.72
C LEU A 84 -5.38 -2.69 -10.30
N GLY A 85 -4.77 -1.51 -10.29
CA GLY A 85 -3.36 -1.32 -10.66
C GLY A 85 -2.41 -2.08 -9.73
N ASN A 86 -2.70 -2.12 -8.43
CA ASN A 86 -1.92 -2.94 -7.47
C ASN A 86 -2.04 -4.44 -7.77
N TYR A 87 -3.16 -4.91 -8.30
CA TYR A 87 -3.30 -6.31 -8.73
C TYR A 87 -2.41 -6.63 -9.94
N LEU A 88 -2.30 -5.71 -10.91
CA LEU A 88 -1.39 -5.86 -12.05
C LEU A 88 0.08 -5.96 -11.62
N LEU A 89 0.43 -5.31 -10.51
CA LEU A 89 1.79 -5.28 -9.96
C LEU A 89 1.94 -6.15 -8.70
N LEU A 90 1.05 -7.12 -8.49
CA LEU A 90 0.99 -7.85 -7.22
C LEU A 90 2.23 -8.72 -6.98
N ASP A 91 2.78 -9.30 -8.04
CA ASP A 91 4.09 -9.95 -8.08
C ASP A 91 5.18 -9.04 -7.54
N TYR A 92 5.25 -7.83 -8.07
CA TYR A 92 6.19 -6.83 -7.57
C TYR A 92 5.86 -6.47 -6.13
N ILE A 93 4.62 -6.09 -5.79
CA ILE A 93 4.24 -5.61 -4.44
C ILE A 93 4.53 -6.64 -3.34
N LYS A 94 4.30 -7.93 -3.61
CA LYS A 94 4.50 -9.00 -2.63
C LYS A 94 5.95 -9.48 -2.56
N ASP A 95 6.79 -9.17 -3.55
CA ASP A 95 8.22 -9.46 -3.47
C ASP A 95 8.89 -8.68 -2.34
N ARG A 96 9.58 -9.42 -1.47
CA ARG A 96 10.30 -8.90 -0.29
C ARG A 96 11.77 -8.63 -0.59
N THR A 97 12.27 -9.06 -1.74
CA THR A 97 13.69 -9.01 -2.12
C THR A 97 14.08 -7.79 -2.95
N LYS A 98 13.18 -6.81 -3.06
CA LYS A 98 13.35 -5.60 -3.88
C LYS A 98 14.67 -4.88 -3.63
N GLY A 99 15.42 -4.68 -4.71
CA GLY A 99 16.65 -3.90 -4.73
C GLY A 99 16.38 -2.42 -4.94
N LYS A 100 17.34 -1.56 -4.57
CA LYS A 100 17.29 -0.13 -4.94
C LYS A 100 17.39 0.12 -6.45
N ASN A 101 17.80 -0.89 -7.21
CA ASN A 101 18.05 -0.81 -8.65
C ASN A 101 16.92 -1.45 -9.49
N ASP A 102 15.81 -1.87 -8.87
CA ASP A 102 14.67 -2.39 -9.63
C ASP A 102 14.03 -1.28 -10.48
N GLU A 103 13.63 -1.62 -11.70
CA GLU A 103 13.06 -0.67 -12.67
C GLU A 103 11.82 0.04 -12.14
N LEU A 104 11.05 -0.62 -11.27
CA LEU A 104 9.83 -0.09 -10.66
C LEU A 104 10.12 0.54 -9.30
N GLN A 105 10.74 1.73 -9.26
CA GLN A 105 11.07 2.42 -8.00
C GLN A 105 9.86 3.07 -7.29
N PHE A 106 8.85 2.30 -6.90
CA PHE A 106 7.79 2.79 -6.01
C PHE A 106 7.77 2.05 -4.67
N LEU A 107 7.47 2.81 -3.61
CA LEU A 107 7.37 2.26 -2.26
C LEU A 107 6.09 1.41 -2.15
N THR A 108 6.22 0.20 -1.62
CA THR A 108 5.05 -0.60 -1.21
C THR A 108 4.25 0.13 -0.11
N PRO A 109 2.95 -0.13 0.04
CA PRO A 109 2.13 0.50 1.10
C PRO A 109 2.73 0.33 2.50
N THR A 110 3.37 -0.82 2.77
CA THR A 110 4.06 -1.08 4.04
C THR A 110 5.31 -0.22 4.20
N GLN A 111 6.11 -0.06 3.14
CA GLN A 111 7.28 0.82 3.15
C GLN A 111 6.88 2.28 3.30
N GLU A 112 5.81 2.70 2.62
CA GLU A 112 5.27 4.05 2.74
C GLU A 112 4.76 4.34 4.16
N LYS A 113 4.00 3.41 4.75
CA LYS A 113 3.54 3.52 6.16
C LYS A 113 4.72 3.63 7.12
N ARG A 114 5.75 2.80 6.92
CA ARG A 114 6.97 2.84 7.75
C ARG A 114 7.75 4.15 7.58
N ARG A 115 7.80 4.68 6.36
CA ARG A 115 8.43 5.96 6.04
C ARG A 115 7.68 7.13 6.69
N LYS A 116 6.35 7.20 6.50
CA LYS A 116 5.49 8.20 7.15
C LYS A 116 5.66 8.18 8.67
N GLY A 117 5.66 6.99 9.29
CA GLY A 117 5.89 6.88 10.74
C GLY A 117 7.22 7.46 11.21
N LYS A 118 8.30 7.27 10.45
CA LYS A 118 9.61 7.89 10.75
C LYS A 118 9.60 9.40 10.53
N GLU A 119 8.97 9.88 9.47
CA GLU A 119 8.86 11.31 9.17
C GLU A 119 8.11 12.04 10.29
N PHE A 120 6.99 11.50 10.77
CA PHE A 120 6.24 12.09 11.88
C PHE A 120 7.01 12.07 13.21
N SER A 121 7.67 10.96 13.55
CA SER A 121 8.49 10.86 14.77
C SER A 121 9.66 11.85 14.73
N ALA A 122 10.34 12.01 13.59
CA ALA A 122 11.43 12.97 13.46
C ALA A 122 10.94 14.43 13.61
N VAL A 123 9.72 14.73 13.14
CA VAL A 123 9.10 16.05 13.31
C VAL A 123 8.76 16.31 14.78
N GLU A 124 8.22 15.32 15.51
CA GLU A 124 7.94 15.46 16.94
C GLU A 124 9.21 15.68 17.75
N ASP A 125 10.26 14.88 17.53
CA ASP A 125 11.55 15.01 18.23
C ASP A 125 12.21 16.37 17.96
N THR A 126 12.14 16.86 16.71
CA THR A 126 12.68 18.18 16.36
C THR A 126 11.88 19.32 16.97
N MET A 127 10.55 19.20 17.03
CA MET A 127 9.70 20.19 17.68
C MET A 127 9.90 20.22 19.19
N ASP A 128 10.10 19.07 19.83
CA ASP A 128 10.40 18.99 21.26
C ASP A 128 11.79 19.52 21.60
N PHE A 129 12.78 19.29 20.73
CA PHE A 129 14.08 19.94 20.83
C PHE A 129 13.97 21.46 20.71
N LEU A 130 13.24 21.96 19.70
CA LEU A 130 13.04 23.40 19.50
C LEU A 130 12.31 24.06 20.68
N LYS A 131 11.25 23.41 21.21
CA LYS A 131 10.55 23.88 22.41
C LYS A 131 11.47 23.92 23.62
N SER A 132 12.27 22.88 23.83
CA SER A 132 13.19 22.79 24.97
C SER A 132 14.28 23.86 24.90
N LYS A 133 14.82 24.11 23.69
CA LYS A 133 15.86 25.11 23.45
C LYS A 133 15.33 26.55 23.54
N HIS A 134 14.22 26.85 22.88
CA HIS A 134 13.77 28.24 22.68
C HIS A 134 12.72 28.72 23.68
N ILE A 135 11.83 27.83 24.15
CA ILE A 135 10.78 28.19 25.13
C ILE A 135 11.28 27.94 26.54
N ARG A 136 11.78 26.73 26.80
CA ARG A 136 12.26 26.33 28.13
C ARG A 136 13.67 26.84 28.44
N LYS A 137 14.36 27.44 27.46
CA LYS A 137 15.74 27.95 27.54
C LYS A 137 16.70 26.93 28.17
N MET A 138 16.44 25.64 27.96
CA MET A 138 17.36 24.59 28.35
C MET A 138 18.43 24.53 27.26
N ASP A 139 19.40 25.43 27.37
CA ASP A 139 20.58 25.37 26.53
C ASP A 139 21.27 24.04 26.82
N SER A 140 21.51 23.29 25.74
CA SER A 140 21.96 21.90 25.70
C SER A 140 22.57 21.35 26.99
N LEU A 141 22.14 20.15 27.42
CA LEU A 141 22.88 19.23 28.29
C LEU A 141 24.21 18.80 27.61
N LYS A 142 25.06 19.75 27.18
CA LYS A 142 26.47 19.49 26.98
C LYS A 142 26.98 19.15 28.37
N LYS A 143 27.24 17.85 28.60
CA LYS A 143 28.07 17.37 29.71
C LYS A 143 29.25 18.35 29.82
N LYS A 144 29.27 19.17 30.87
CA LYS A 144 30.47 19.90 31.25
C LYS A 144 31.50 18.81 31.53
N VAL A 145 32.44 18.61 30.60
CA VAL A 145 33.65 17.85 30.90
C VAL A 145 34.38 18.72 31.90
N THR A 146 34.27 18.36 33.19
CA THR A 146 35.07 18.95 34.24
C THR A 146 36.51 18.54 33.96
N ILE A 147 37.25 19.40 33.27
CA ILE A 147 38.70 19.24 33.17
C ILE A 147 39.21 19.60 34.55
N GLU A 148 39.50 18.58 35.37
CA GLU A 148 40.20 18.78 36.62
C GLU A 148 41.53 19.45 36.31
N LYS A 149 41.67 20.71 36.77
CA LYS A 149 42.96 21.40 36.85
C LYS A 149 43.89 20.50 37.64
N LYS A 150 44.84 19.85 36.97
CA LYS A 150 46.10 19.47 37.61
C LYS A 150 46.87 20.75 37.88
N GLU A 151 46.51 21.41 38.98
CA GLU A 151 47.46 22.24 39.72
C GLU A 151 48.39 21.29 40.47
N ASN A 152 49.63 21.77 40.65
CA ASN A 152 50.73 21.24 41.45
C ASN A 152 51.72 20.32 40.71
N ILE A 153 53.04 20.46 40.85
CA ILE A 153 53.94 21.29 41.68
C ILE A 153 55.33 21.13 41.02
N ASP A 154 56.13 22.21 41.02
CA ASP A 154 57.60 22.32 40.85
C ASP A 154 58.37 21.43 39.84
#